data_AF-A0AB39P4V5-F1
#
_entry.id   AF-A0AB39P4V5-F1
#
_cell.length_a   1.000
_cell.length_b   1.000
_cell.length_c   1.000
_cell.angle_alpha   90.00
_cell.angle_beta   90.00
_cell.angle_gamma   90.00
#
_symmetry.space_group_name_H-M   'P 1'
#
loop_
_entity.id
_entity.type
_entity.pdbx_description
1 polymer ?
#
loop_
_entity_poly.entity_id
_entity_poly.type
_entity_poly.pdbx_seq_one_letter_code
_entity_poly.pdbx_strand_id
1 'polypeptide(L)'
;MTTGDGRTARWVLLLMKPAGVHAREPYPTMATVDGTRAEAVQRFGEFVRLYQPRHPSHPVRMRRFRTDDGWMVIGDGLSGSIFAYHFLITELEWDSGPISY
;
A
#
# COMPACT_ATOMS: atom_id res chain seq x y z
N MET A 1 11.66 -6.95 -24.81
CA MET A 1 11.10 -6.57 -23.49
C MET A 1 9.60 -6.69 -23.60
N THR A 2 9.06 -7.67 -22.89
CA THR A 2 7.69 -8.19 -23.07
C THR A 2 6.66 -7.13 -22.76
N THR A 3 5.73 -6.96 -23.70
CA THR A 3 4.51 -6.16 -23.65
C THR A 3 3.89 -6.22 -22.26
N GLY A 4 3.91 -5.11 -21.54
CA GLY A 4 3.07 -4.95 -20.36
C GLY A 4 1.64 -5.10 -20.84
N ASP A 5 1.01 -6.20 -20.47
CA ASP A 5 -0.33 -6.58 -20.90
C ASP A 5 -1.26 -5.37 -20.72
N GLY A 6 -1.72 -4.79 -21.84
CA GLY A 6 -2.58 -3.60 -21.87
C GLY A 6 -3.97 -3.85 -21.30
N ARG A 7 -4.16 -4.99 -20.63
CA ARG A 7 -5.35 -5.39 -19.93
C ARG A 7 -5.70 -4.39 -18.85
N THR A 8 -6.94 -3.93 -18.91
CA THR A 8 -7.55 -3.09 -17.89
C THR A 8 -8.14 -3.97 -16.78
N ALA A 9 -7.95 -3.56 -15.54
CA ALA A 9 -8.52 -4.20 -14.37
C ALA A 9 -8.76 -3.15 -13.27
N ARG A 10 -9.44 -3.55 -12.20
CA ARG A 10 -9.46 -2.78 -10.97
C ARG A 10 -8.23 -3.12 -10.15
N TRP A 11 -7.45 -2.12 -9.83
CA TRP A 11 -6.27 -2.22 -8.98
C TRP A 11 -6.54 -1.58 -7.63
N VAL A 12 -5.95 -2.17 -6.59
CA VAL A 12 -6.14 -1.78 -5.20
C VAL A 12 -4.76 -1.61 -4.57
N LEU A 13 -4.59 -0.52 -3.82
CA LEU A 13 -3.43 -0.30 -2.98
C LEU A 13 -3.78 -0.74 -1.56
N LEU A 14 -3.28 -1.90 -1.14
CA LEU A 14 -3.46 -2.38 0.24
C LEU A 14 -2.28 -1.93 1.09
N LEU A 15 -2.51 -1.65 2.37
CA LEU A 15 -1.44 -1.40 3.33
C LEU A 15 -1.43 -2.50 4.39
N MET A 16 -0.40 -3.34 4.38
CA MET A 16 -0.11 -4.24 5.48
C MET A 16 0.46 -3.43 6.66
N LYS A 17 -0.28 -3.43 7.78
CA LYS A 17 0.16 -2.77 9.01
C LYS A 17 1.11 -3.69 9.79
N PRO A 18 2.06 -3.11 10.55
CA PRO A 18 2.97 -3.89 11.38
C PRO A 18 2.21 -4.63 12.49
N ALA A 19 2.68 -5.83 12.84
CA ALA A 19 2.15 -6.63 13.93
C ALA A 19 2.21 -5.87 15.27
N GLY A 20 1.15 -5.98 16.09
CA GLY A 20 1.08 -5.33 17.40
C GLY A 20 0.27 -4.02 17.44
N VAL A 21 -0.09 -3.45 16.29
CA VAL A 21 -1.20 -2.49 16.23
C VAL A 21 -2.50 -3.30 16.29
N HIS A 22 -3.43 -2.97 17.19
CA HIS A 22 -4.79 -3.53 17.20
C HIS A 22 -5.56 -3.11 15.93
N ALA A 23 -5.10 -3.56 14.78
CA ALA A 23 -5.65 -3.24 13.50
C ALA A 23 -6.89 -4.13 13.32
N ARG A 24 -8.07 -3.54 13.57
CA ARG A 24 -9.36 -4.12 13.16
C ARG A 24 -9.42 -4.47 11.66
N GLU A 25 -8.45 -3.98 10.89
CA GLU A 25 -8.30 -4.19 9.46
C GLU A 25 -6.81 -4.44 9.16
N PRO A 26 -6.39 -5.71 8.93
CA PRO A 26 -4.98 -6.05 8.69
C PRO A 26 -4.47 -5.54 7.34
N TYR A 27 -5.37 -5.36 6.38
CA TYR A 27 -5.11 -4.85 5.02
C TYR A 27 -6.09 -3.75 4.63
N PRO A 28 -6.03 -2.55 5.24
CA PRO A 28 -6.82 -1.41 4.78
C PRO A 28 -6.58 -1.12 3.31
N THR A 29 -7.68 -0.90 2.59
CA THR A 29 -7.66 -0.34 1.24
C THR A 29 -7.33 1.13 1.31
N MET A 30 -6.18 1.52 0.74
CA MET A 30 -5.69 2.90 0.75
C MET A 30 -6.19 3.69 -0.46
N ALA A 31 -6.32 3.03 -1.61
CA ALA A 31 -6.79 3.61 -2.85
C ALA A 31 -7.25 2.51 -3.82
N THR A 32 -8.11 2.89 -4.77
CA THR A 32 -8.50 2.05 -5.91
C THR A 32 -8.32 2.83 -7.21
N VAL A 33 -8.03 2.12 -8.30
CA VAL A 33 -7.91 2.71 -9.64
C VAL A 33 -8.31 1.67 -10.68
N ASP A 34 -9.10 2.08 -11.65
CA ASP A 34 -9.39 1.28 -12.84
C ASP A 34 -8.40 1.65 -13.96
N GLY A 35 -7.84 0.65 -14.65
CA GLY A 35 -6.88 0.86 -15.74
C GLY A 35 -5.83 -0.24 -15.88
N THR A 36 -4.73 0.10 -16.54
CA THR A 36 -3.59 -0.81 -16.71
C THR A 36 -2.73 -0.88 -15.44
N ARG A 37 -1.94 -1.95 -15.31
CA ARG A 37 -0.96 -2.07 -14.21
C ARG A 37 0.01 -0.90 -14.16
N ALA A 38 0.45 -0.41 -15.32
CA ALA A 38 1.39 0.71 -15.41
C ALA A 38 0.81 2.00 -14.83
N GLU A 39 -0.44 2.32 -15.20
CA GLU A 39 -1.16 3.48 -14.66
C GLU A 39 -1.41 3.35 -13.16
N ALA A 40 -1.77 2.14 -12.70
CA ALA A 40 -1.94 1.86 -11.27
C ALA A 40 -0.65 2.09 -10.49
N VAL A 41 0.49 1.57 -10.98
CA VAL A 41 1.81 1.80 -10.37
C VAL A 41 2.17 3.28 -10.32
N GLN A 42 1.83 4.05 -11.36
CA GLN A 42 2.10 5.49 -11.37
C GLN A 42 1.27 6.22 -10.31
N ARG A 43 -0.06 6.03 -10.31
CA ARG A 43 -0.99 6.71 -9.40
C ARG A 43 -0.77 6.31 -7.94
N PHE A 44 -0.58 5.02 -7.67
CA PHE A 44 -0.26 4.55 -6.33
C PHE A 44 1.13 5.03 -5.88
N GLY A 45 2.08 5.15 -6.81
CA GLY A 45 3.39 5.74 -6.50
C GLY A 45 3.29 7.18 -6.02
N GLU A 46 2.41 7.99 -6.60
CA GLU A 46 2.11 9.35 -6.11
C GLU A 46 1.51 9.33 -4.72
N PHE A 47 0.55 8.43 -4.47
CA PHE A 47 -0.05 8.26 -3.14
C PHE A 47 1.01 7.90 -2.08
N VAL A 48 1.80 6.87 -2.32
CA VAL A 48 2.85 6.43 -1.38
C VAL A 48 3.92 7.51 -1.20
N ARG A 49 4.15 8.35 -2.22
CA ARG A 49 5.05 9.51 -2.12
C ARG A 49 4.61 10.53 -1.08
N LEU A 50 3.31 10.73 -0.95
CA LEU A 50 2.70 11.70 -0.03
C LEU A 50 2.28 11.09 1.31
N TYR A 51 2.34 9.76 1.45
CA TYR A 51 1.92 9.08 2.66
C TYR A 51 2.71 9.52 3.89
N GLN A 52 1.99 10.00 4.90
CA GLN A 52 2.50 10.34 6.23
C GLN A 52 1.90 9.35 7.24
N PRO A 53 2.67 8.37 7.73
CA PRO A 53 2.17 7.44 8.71
C PRO A 53 1.87 8.16 10.04
N ARG A 54 0.82 7.72 10.73
CA ARG A 54 0.46 8.25 12.07
C ARG A 54 1.45 7.84 13.17
N HIS A 55 2.17 6.74 12.97
CA HIS A 55 3.21 6.29 13.88
C HIS A 55 4.54 6.09 13.14
N PRO A 56 5.69 6.28 13.79
CA PRO A 56 5.85 6.75 15.16
C PRO A 56 5.35 8.19 15.34
N SER A 57 4.86 8.54 16.53
CA SER A 57 4.37 9.89 16.84
C SER A 57 5.47 10.95 16.80
N HIS A 58 6.73 10.52 17.01
CA HIS A 58 7.95 11.33 16.88
C HIS A 58 8.91 10.63 15.92
N PRO A 59 8.72 10.78 14.59
CA PRO A 59 9.60 10.20 13.59
C PRO A 59 10.93 10.95 13.56
N VAL A 60 12.02 10.20 13.66
CA VAL A 60 13.40 10.71 13.49
C VAL A 60 13.86 10.53 12.05
N ARG A 61 13.38 9.47 11.38
CA ARG A 61 13.74 9.18 9.99
C ARG A 61 12.63 8.40 9.31
N MET A 62 12.32 8.76 8.06
CA MET A 62 11.43 8.01 7.17
C MET A 62 12.21 7.55 5.94
N ARG A 63 12.03 6.30 5.55
CA ARG A 63 12.66 5.70 4.37
C ARG A 63 11.60 5.02 3.53
N ARG A 64 11.74 5.10 2.21
CA ARG A 64 10.85 4.44 1.24
C ARG A 64 11.66 3.57 0.32
N PHE A 65 11.20 2.34 0.13
CA PHE A 65 11.82 1.34 -0.73
C PHE A 65 10.81 0.91 -1.79
N ARG A 66 11.32 0.61 -2.99
CA ARG A 66 10.55 -0.10 -4.02
C ARG A 66 10.66 -1.60 -3.74
N THR A 67 9.56 -2.33 -3.89
CA THR A 67 9.51 -3.80 -3.85
C THR A 67 8.90 -4.33 -5.15
N ASP A 68 8.94 -5.64 -5.36
CA ASP A 68 8.36 -6.28 -6.55
C ASP A 68 6.83 -6.16 -6.60
N ASP A 69 6.21 -6.14 -5.42
CA ASP A 69 4.77 -6.05 -5.20
C ASP A 69 4.27 -4.65 -4.82
N GLY A 70 5.15 -3.65 -4.71
CA GLY A 70 4.77 -2.27 -4.38
C GLY A 70 5.87 -1.45 -3.71
N TRP A 71 5.64 -1.05 -2.46
CA TRP A 71 6.57 -0.23 -1.69
C TRP A 71 6.60 -0.56 -0.22
N MET A 72 7.75 -0.36 0.42
CA MET A 72 7.86 -0.39 1.87
C MET A 72 8.26 0.98 2.40
N VAL A 73 7.56 1.46 3.42
CA VAL A 73 7.90 2.67 4.16
C VAL A 73 8.30 2.28 5.58
N ILE A 74 9.50 2.66 5.99
CA ILE A 74 10.03 2.41 7.34
C ILE A 74 10.22 3.74 8.06
N GLY A 75 9.60 3.86 9.23
CA GLY A 75 9.78 4.98 10.14
C GLY A 75 10.55 4.58 11.39
N ASP A 76 11.62 5.31 11.70
CA ASP A 76 12.37 5.18 12.95
C ASP A 76 11.82 6.19 13.97
N GLY A 77 11.40 5.70 15.13
CA GLY A 77 10.91 6.52 16.23
C GLY A 77 12.05 6.97 17.15
N LEU A 78 11.84 8.09 17.86
CA LEU A 78 12.80 8.65 18.80
C LEU A 78 13.22 7.68 19.91
N SER A 79 12.35 6.75 20.31
CA SER A 79 12.62 5.70 21.30
C SER A 79 13.40 4.48 20.77
N GLY A 80 13.85 4.51 19.51
CA GLY A 80 14.51 3.37 18.84
C GLY A 80 13.54 2.33 18.27
N SER A 81 12.22 2.55 18.38
CA SER A 81 11.21 1.70 17.77
C SER A 81 11.17 1.85 16.25
N ILE A 82 10.98 0.76 15.51
CA ILE A 82 10.91 0.75 14.04
C ILE A 82 9.51 0.34 13.61
N PHE A 83 8.90 1.09 12.70
CA PHE A 83 7.56 0.84 12.16
C PHE A 83 7.63 0.66 10.65
N ALA A 84 7.24 -0.51 10.16
CA ALA A 84 7.20 -0.83 8.74
C ALA A 84 5.76 -0.83 8.21
N TYR A 85 5.57 -0.22 7.04
CA TYR A 85 4.32 -0.09 6.32
C TYR A 85 4.52 -0.63 4.90
N HIS A 86 3.93 -1.79 4.59
CA HIS A 86 4.10 -2.43 3.29
C HIS A 86 2.86 -2.19 2.43
N PHE A 87 3.05 -1.41 1.36
CA PHE A 87 2.05 -1.10 0.36
C PHE A 87 2.12 -2.13 -0.76
N LEU A 88 1.00 -2.82 -0.99
CA LEU A 88 0.84 -3.86 -1.99
C LEU A 88 0.00 -3.31 -3.14
N ILE A 89 0.48 -3.47 -4.37
CA ILE A 89 -0.25 -3.21 -5.61
C ILE A 89 -0.92 -4.51 -6.01
N THR A 90 -2.23 -4.60 -5.78
CA THR A 90 -2.99 -5.82 -6.04
C THR A 90 -4.04 -5.59 -7.10
N GLU A 91 -4.29 -6.61 -7.91
CA GLU A 91 -5.44 -6.65 -8.80
C GLU A 91 -6.64 -7.22 -8.04
N LEU A 92 -7.82 -6.64 -8.25
CA LEU A 92 -9.07 -7.22 -7.79
C LEU A 92 -9.58 -8.22 -8.83
N GLU A 93 -9.40 -9.50 -8.54
CA GLU A 93 -9.83 -10.60 -9.42
C GLU A 93 -11.34 -10.89 -9.29
N TRP A 94 -11.88 -10.78 -8.07
CA TRP A 94 -13.28 -11.07 -7.77
C TRP A 94 -13.76 -10.24 -6.58
N ASP A 95 -15.00 -9.75 -6.66
CA ASP A 95 -15.67 -8.98 -5.62
C ASP A 95 -17.11 -9.49 -5.50
N SER A 96 -17.49 -9.99 -4.32
CA SER A 96 -18.87 -10.39 -4.06
C SER A 96 -19.84 -9.22 -4.02
N GLY A 97 -19.33 -7.99 -3.86
CA GLY A 97 -20.08 -6.86 -3.35
C GLY A 97 -20.46 -7.06 -1.88
N PRO A 98 -21.31 -6.18 -1.32
CA PRO A 98 -21.86 -6.34 0.02
C PRO A 98 -22.63 -7.65 0.14
N ILE A 99 -22.22 -8.52 1.06
CA ILE A 99 -22.99 -9.72 1.40
C ILE A 99 -24.08 -9.30 2.39
N SER A 100 -25.32 -9.21 1.91
CA SER A 100 -26.52 -9.05 2.75
C SER A 100 -27.08 -10.42 3.13
N TYR A 101 -27.43 -10.60 4.40
CA TYR A 101 -28.08 -11.80 4.93
C TYR A 101 -29.58 -11.58 5.11
#